data_AF-D5QAR5-F1
#
_entry.id   AF-D5QAR5-F1
#
_cell.length_a   1.000
_cell.length_b   1.000
_cell.length_c   1.000
_cell.angle_alpha   90.00
_cell.angle_beta   90.00
_cell.angle_gamma   90.00
#
_symmetry.space_group_name_H-M   'P 1'
#
loop_
_entity.id
_entity.type
_entity.pdbx_description
1 polymer ?
#
loop_
_entity_poly.entity_id
_entity_poly.type
_entity_poly.pdbx_seq_one_letter_code
_entity_poly.pdbx_strand_id
1 'polypeptide(L)'
;MTRSRRNETGELPLPHPPTAPRDNGSVPAPKKRTPRPPAPPPAGQEDLFARPLPPVPVPPRRVTHLDATEIGLSPVPLRHFGPADATDGFFYIVTTSSQADAMLAHGLSISPRTPVSLTERPGVMAWYVDMSEDMEAISDEGGVAILRLRRFMVNDLVENDPDHTRAYGVPCYFLTGVTRAAPI
;
A
#
# COMPACT_ATOMS: atom_id res chain seq x y z
N MET A 1 36.76 54.75 36.31
CA MET A 1 37.11 54.94 34.89
C MET A 1 36.42 53.85 34.08
N THR A 2 35.36 54.22 33.34
CA THR A 2 35.22 54.04 31.87
C THR A 2 34.93 52.60 31.42
N ARG A 3 33.66 52.31 31.11
CA ARG A 3 33.05 52.26 29.74
C ARG A 3 33.40 50.95 29.02
N SER A 4 32.44 50.05 28.83
CA SER A 4 31.43 50.04 27.74
C SER A 4 31.96 49.41 26.46
N ARG A 5 31.13 48.52 25.87
CA ARG A 5 31.15 47.79 24.57
C ARG A 5 30.86 46.30 24.86
N ARG A 6 30.01 45.56 24.16
CA ARG A 6 29.21 45.74 22.95
C ARG A 6 28.21 44.56 22.93
N ASN A 7 26.91 44.82 23.07
CA ASN A 7 25.81 44.47 22.14
C ASN A 7 25.98 43.22 21.26
N GLU A 8 25.03 42.28 21.36
CA GLU A 8 24.51 41.49 20.23
C GLU A 8 23.28 40.67 20.65
N THR A 9 22.08 41.21 20.43
CA THR A 9 20.93 40.39 20.01
C THR A 9 20.03 41.32 19.19
N GLY A 10 20.02 41.06 17.88
CA GLY A 10 19.25 41.83 16.93
C GLY A 10 17.77 41.50 17.06
N GLU A 11 16.98 42.47 17.50
CA GLU A 11 15.60 42.58 17.09
C GLU A 11 15.49 43.85 16.25
N LEU A 12 15.18 43.65 14.96
CA LEU A 12 14.78 44.73 14.06
C LEU A 12 13.38 45.20 14.49
N PRO A 13 13.14 46.52 14.70
CA PRO A 13 11.80 47.01 14.98
C PRO A 13 10.93 46.87 13.73
N LEU A 14 9.76 46.25 13.87
CA LEU A 14 8.75 46.25 12.82
C LEU A 14 8.27 47.70 12.59
N PRO A 15 8.14 48.16 11.33
CA PRO A 15 7.67 49.51 11.05
C PRO A 15 6.19 49.65 11.42
N HIS A 16 5.86 50.72 12.15
CA HIS A 16 4.47 51.11 12.40
C HIS A 16 3.77 51.49 11.08
N PRO A 17 2.48 51.15 10.90
CA PRO A 17 1.73 51.58 9.72
C PRO A 17 1.55 53.11 9.71
N PRO A 18 1.53 53.73 8.52
CA PRO A 18 1.37 55.18 8.41
C PRO A 18 -0.02 55.62 8.87
N THR A 19 -0.04 56.60 9.77
CA THR A 19 -1.24 57.36 10.14
C THR A 19 -1.76 58.13 8.92
N ALA A 20 -2.92 57.73 8.40
CA ALA A 20 -3.63 58.47 7.37
C ALA A 20 -4.14 59.82 7.93
N PRO A 21 -4.09 60.93 7.16
CA PRO A 21 -4.67 62.20 7.58
C PRO A 21 -6.20 62.09 7.64
N ARG A 22 -6.78 62.53 8.77
CA ARG A 22 -8.23 62.74 8.91
C ARG A 22 -8.61 63.96 8.07
N ASP A 23 -9.17 63.72 6.89
CA ASP A 23 -9.81 64.76 6.09
C ASP A 23 -11.29 64.85 6.50
N ASN A 24 -11.65 65.93 7.20
CA ASN A 24 -13.02 66.25 7.60
C ASN A 24 -13.76 66.82 6.39
N GLY A 25 -14.22 65.94 5.50
CA GLY A 25 -15.16 66.26 4.42
C GLY A 25 -16.50 65.60 4.65
N SER A 26 -17.55 66.39 4.89
CA SER A 26 -18.93 65.94 5.02
C SER A 26 -19.42 65.20 3.76
N VAL A 27 -19.53 63.87 3.84
CA VAL A 27 -20.13 63.04 2.79
C VAL A 27 -21.65 63.01 2.97
N PRO A 28 -22.48 63.31 1.96
CA PRO A 28 -23.94 63.17 2.08
C PRO A 28 -24.31 61.69 2.23
N ALA A 29 -25.24 61.41 3.16
CA ALA A 29 -25.66 60.06 3.52
C ALA A 29 -26.23 59.28 2.30
N PRO A 30 -25.91 57.98 2.15
CA PRO A 30 -26.46 57.18 1.07
C PRO A 30 -27.97 56.95 1.29
N LYS A 31 -28.77 57.20 0.26
CA LYS A 31 -30.20 56.86 0.26
C LYS A 31 -30.36 55.35 0.44
N LYS A 32 -31.08 54.93 1.48
CA LYS A 32 -31.45 53.53 1.73
C LYS A 32 -32.19 52.98 0.50
N ARG A 33 -31.57 52.05 -0.23
CA ARG A 33 -32.27 51.22 -1.21
C ARG A 33 -33.08 50.18 -0.43
N THR A 34 -34.38 50.14 -0.69
CA THR A 34 -35.26 49.06 -0.23
C THR A 34 -34.74 47.72 -0.77
N PRO A 35 -34.67 46.65 0.05
CA PRO A 35 -34.26 45.33 -0.43
C PRO A 35 -35.29 44.83 -1.44
N ARG A 36 -34.83 44.46 -2.64
CA ARG A 36 -35.65 43.70 -3.58
C ARG A 36 -35.83 42.29 -3.00
N PRO A 37 -37.04 41.74 -2.96
CA PRO A 37 -37.22 40.32 -2.60
C PRO A 37 -36.38 39.45 -3.53
N PRO A 38 -35.74 38.38 -3.02
CA PRO A 38 -35.05 37.43 -3.90
C PRO A 38 -36.07 36.86 -4.89
N ALA A 39 -35.69 36.85 -6.16
CA ALA A 39 -36.52 36.22 -7.19
C ALA A 39 -36.67 34.72 -6.84
N PRO A 40 -37.87 34.14 -7.00
CA PRO A 40 -38.03 32.70 -6.86
C PRO A 40 -37.10 31.99 -7.85
N PRO A 41 -36.43 30.91 -7.44
CA PRO A 41 -35.55 30.16 -8.33
C PRO A 41 -36.36 29.67 -9.54
N PRO A 42 -35.75 29.65 -10.74
CA PRO A 42 -36.42 29.15 -11.94
C PRO A 42 -36.86 27.70 -11.71
N ALA A 43 -38.11 27.41 -12.08
CA ALA A 43 -38.65 26.06 -12.01
C ALA A 43 -37.79 25.12 -12.88
N GLY A 44 -37.21 24.09 -12.26
CA GLY A 44 -36.37 23.09 -12.94
C GLY A 44 -34.87 23.16 -12.60
N GLN A 45 -34.41 24.08 -11.75
CA GLN A 45 -33.05 24.02 -11.25
C GLN A 45 -32.96 23.00 -10.11
N GLU A 46 -32.55 21.78 -10.44
CA GLU A 46 -32.21 20.76 -9.45
C GLU A 46 -30.98 21.23 -8.66
N ASP A 47 -31.10 21.31 -7.33
CA ASP A 47 -29.99 21.65 -6.47
C ASP A 47 -28.96 20.51 -6.49
N LEU A 48 -27.85 20.74 -7.20
CA LEU A 48 -26.76 19.77 -7.34
C LEU A 48 -26.09 19.42 -6.01
N PHE A 49 -26.29 20.23 -4.97
CA PHE A 49 -25.78 19.99 -3.60
C PHE A 49 -26.81 19.30 -2.70
N ALA A 50 -28.07 19.17 -3.15
CA ALA A 50 -29.10 18.41 -2.44
C ALA A 50 -28.97 16.89 -2.64
N ARG A 51 -28.14 16.46 -3.59
CA ARG A 51 -27.82 15.04 -3.79
C ARG A 51 -26.76 14.62 -2.76
N PRO A 52 -26.91 13.47 -2.08
CA PRO A 52 -25.84 12.92 -1.26
C PRO A 52 -24.57 12.80 -2.12
N LEU A 53 -23.43 13.23 -1.58
CA LEU A 53 -22.14 12.99 -2.22
C LEU A 53 -22.03 11.48 -2.53
N PRO A 54 -21.58 11.09 -3.74
CA PRO A 54 -21.31 9.70 -4.01
C PRO A 54 -20.33 9.17 -2.95
N PRO A 55 -20.50 7.92 -2.47
CA PRO A 55 -19.61 7.37 -1.46
C PRO A 55 -18.17 7.47 -1.96
N VAL A 56 -17.29 8.06 -1.14
CA VAL A 56 -15.87 8.16 -1.45
C VAL A 56 -15.32 6.73 -1.54
N PRO A 57 -14.72 6.32 -2.68
CA PRO A 57 -14.11 5.00 -2.77
C PRO A 57 -13.03 4.86 -1.70
N VAL A 58 -13.23 3.94 -0.75
CA VAL A 58 -12.19 3.63 0.23
C VAL A 58 -11.05 2.95 -0.55
N PRO A 59 -9.82 3.50 -0.52
CA PRO A 59 -8.72 2.86 -1.22
C PRO A 59 -8.50 1.45 -0.66
N PRO A 60 -8.20 0.45 -1.51
CA PRO A 60 -8.01 -0.91 -1.05
C PRO A 60 -6.88 -0.94 -0.02
N ARG A 61 -7.09 -1.66 1.09
CA ARG A 61 -6.07 -1.84 2.11
C ARG A 61 -4.86 -2.52 1.46
N ARG A 62 -3.70 -1.88 1.60
CA ARG A 62 -2.42 -2.44 1.12
C ARG A 62 -1.66 -3.01 2.30
N VAL A 63 -1.37 -4.31 2.22
CA VAL A 63 -0.50 -5.02 3.15
C VAL A 63 0.88 -5.08 2.51
N THR A 64 1.86 -4.46 3.16
CA THR A 64 3.25 -4.40 2.67
C THR A 64 4.17 -5.39 3.38
N HIS A 65 3.68 -5.99 4.48
CA HIS A 65 4.46 -6.89 5.30
C HIS A 65 3.54 -7.90 5.99
N LEU A 66 3.98 -9.16 6.06
CA LEU A 66 3.34 -10.21 6.84
C LEU A 66 4.35 -10.82 7.79
N ASP A 67 3.98 -10.93 9.07
CA ASP A 67 4.81 -11.60 10.05
C ASP A 67 4.84 -13.12 9.79
N ALA A 68 6.03 -13.71 9.92
CA ALA A 68 6.25 -15.13 9.67
C ALA A 68 5.43 -16.02 10.60
N THR A 69 5.30 -15.64 11.88
CA THR A 69 4.57 -16.44 12.87
C THR A 69 3.07 -16.35 12.67
N GLU A 70 2.54 -15.17 12.32
CA GLU A 70 1.12 -14.94 12.07
C GLU A 70 0.58 -15.80 10.93
N ILE A 71 1.33 -15.88 9.83
CA ILE A 71 0.93 -16.67 8.65
C ILE A 71 1.32 -18.16 8.74
N GLY A 72 2.02 -18.55 9.82
CA GLY A 72 2.54 -19.90 10.01
C GLY A 72 3.60 -20.29 8.97
N LEU A 73 4.45 -19.34 8.60
CA LEU A 73 5.56 -19.56 7.68
C LEU A 73 6.52 -20.58 8.29
N SER A 74 6.82 -21.65 7.57
CA SER A 74 7.71 -22.71 8.05
C SER A 74 8.44 -23.41 6.91
N PRO A 75 9.68 -23.88 7.13
CA PRO A 75 10.41 -24.65 6.14
C PRO A 75 9.83 -26.06 5.97
N VAL A 76 9.89 -26.58 4.75
CA VAL A 76 9.44 -27.93 4.41
C VAL A 76 10.55 -28.68 3.67
N PRO A 77 11.01 -29.82 4.19
CA PRO A 77 11.96 -30.67 3.47
C PRO A 77 11.42 -31.17 2.13
N LEU A 78 12.27 -31.14 1.09
CA LEU A 78 11.94 -31.61 -0.27
C LEU A 78 11.39 -33.05 -0.29
N ARG A 79 11.93 -33.93 0.58
CA ARG A 79 11.49 -35.33 0.70
C ARG A 79 10.00 -35.51 1.03
N HIS A 80 9.32 -34.46 1.48
CA HIS A 80 7.90 -34.50 1.75
C HIS A 80 7.06 -34.36 0.50
N PHE A 81 7.64 -34.04 -0.66
CA PHE A 81 6.91 -33.87 -1.91
C PHE A 81 7.06 -35.08 -2.83
N GLY A 82 5.99 -35.40 -3.55
CA GLY A 82 5.91 -36.53 -4.46
C GLY A 82 4.96 -36.28 -5.64
N PRO A 83 4.99 -37.14 -6.65
CA PRO A 83 4.29 -36.93 -7.92
C PRO A 83 2.75 -36.99 -7.83
N ALA A 84 2.20 -37.48 -6.73
CA ALA A 84 0.75 -37.62 -6.50
C ALA A 84 0.25 -36.75 -5.34
N ASP A 85 0.97 -35.67 -5.04
CA ASP A 85 0.60 -34.75 -3.98
C ASP A 85 -0.75 -34.06 -4.28
N ALA A 86 -1.66 -34.11 -3.31
CA ALA A 86 -2.94 -33.41 -3.35
C ALA A 86 -2.83 -32.03 -2.67
N THR A 87 -3.78 -31.14 -2.92
CA THR A 87 -3.81 -29.83 -2.25
C THR A 87 -4.07 -29.99 -0.74
N ASP A 88 -3.35 -29.23 0.10
CA ASP A 88 -3.33 -29.43 1.55
C ASP A 88 -3.62 -28.16 2.38
N GLY A 89 -4.21 -27.14 1.76
CA GLY A 89 -4.58 -25.89 2.44
C GLY A 89 -3.41 -24.96 2.75
N PHE A 90 -2.22 -25.26 2.23
CA PHE A 90 -1.06 -24.38 2.29
C PHE A 90 -0.76 -23.78 0.91
N PHE A 91 -0.12 -22.61 0.94
CA PHE A 91 0.68 -22.14 -0.18
C PHE A 91 2.15 -22.40 0.09
N TYR A 92 2.89 -22.60 -0.99
CA TYR A 92 4.30 -22.89 -0.97
C TYR A 92 5.08 -21.79 -1.69
N ILE A 93 6.22 -21.41 -1.10
CA ILE A 93 7.21 -20.55 -1.70
C ILE A 93 8.42 -21.43 -1.98
N VAL A 94 8.88 -21.42 -3.23
CA VAL A 94 10.14 -22.05 -3.63
C VAL A 94 11.10 -20.93 -3.98
N THR A 95 12.20 -20.85 -3.23
CA THR A 95 13.15 -19.74 -3.32
C THR A 95 14.56 -20.22 -2.94
N THR A 96 15.55 -19.33 -2.89
CA THR A 96 16.89 -19.66 -2.41
C THR A 96 16.93 -19.81 -0.90
N SER A 97 17.90 -20.58 -0.38
CA SER A 97 18.07 -20.77 1.07
C SER A 97 18.29 -19.45 1.81
N SER A 98 19.12 -18.56 1.28
CA SER A 98 19.37 -17.23 1.86
C SER A 98 18.10 -16.37 1.91
N GLN A 99 17.28 -16.37 0.85
CA GLN A 99 15.98 -15.67 0.88
C GLN A 99 15.01 -16.31 1.86
N ALA A 100 14.97 -17.64 1.94
CA ALA A 100 14.10 -18.35 2.88
C ALA A 100 14.44 -18.01 4.34
N ASP A 101 15.73 -17.96 4.68
CA ASP A 101 16.20 -17.55 6.00
C ASP A 101 15.80 -16.11 6.32
N ALA A 102 15.95 -15.19 5.36
CA ALA A 102 15.52 -13.81 5.52
C ALA A 102 14.00 -13.69 5.73
N MET A 103 13.20 -14.45 4.98
CA MET A 103 11.74 -14.49 5.15
C MET A 103 11.32 -15.05 6.52
N LEU A 104 12.01 -16.08 7.02
CA LEU A 104 11.75 -16.64 8.34
C LEU A 104 12.15 -15.69 9.47
N ALA A 105 13.25 -14.95 9.31
CA ALA A 105 13.75 -14.02 10.32
C ALA A 105 12.97 -12.69 10.36
N HIS A 106 12.53 -12.20 9.20
CA HIS A 106 11.97 -10.85 9.07
C HIS A 106 10.51 -10.82 8.59
N GLY A 107 9.91 -11.97 8.26
CA GLY A 107 8.60 -12.03 7.62
C GLY A 107 8.66 -11.79 6.11
N LEU A 108 7.48 -11.77 5.48
CA LEU A 108 7.34 -11.55 4.04
C LEU A 108 7.16 -10.07 3.74
N SER A 109 8.12 -9.50 3.01
CA SER A 109 7.95 -8.19 2.39
C SER A 109 7.10 -8.33 1.12
N ILE A 110 6.02 -7.56 1.04
CA ILE A 110 5.10 -7.58 -0.10
C ILE A 110 5.27 -6.32 -0.92
N SER A 111 5.60 -6.52 -2.20
CA SER A 111 5.82 -5.44 -3.15
C SER A 111 5.12 -5.78 -4.48
N PRO A 112 4.27 -4.89 -5.01
CA PRO A 112 3.67 -5.09 -6.32
C PRO A 112 4.69 -5.14 -7.47
N ARG A 113 5.90 -4.61 -7.27
CA ARG A 113 6.97 -4.62 -8.29
C ARG A 113 7.73 -5.94 -8.33
N THR A 114 7.73 -6.65 -7.21
CA THR A 114 8.47 -7.90 -7.00
C THR A 114 7.58 -8.80 -6.14
N PRO A 115 6.43 -9.25 -6.70
CA PRO A 115 5.49 -10.05 -5.94
C PRO A 115 6.13 -11.38 -5.56
N VAL A 116 5.77 -11.91 -4.39
CA VAL A 116 6.20 -13.24 -3.99
C VAL A 116 5.35 -14.26 -4.72
N SER A 117 5.99 -15.13 -5.49
CA SER A 117 5.31 -16.22 -6.17
C SER A 117 4.93 -17.33 -5.21
N LEU A 118 3.72 -17.85 -5.37
CA LEU A 118 3.13 -18.90 -4.56
C LEU A 118 2.62 -20.00 -5.47
N THR A 119 2.75 -21.25 -5.02
CA THR A 119 2.16 -22.41 -5.68
C THR A 119 1.43 -23.30 -4.69
N GLU A 120 0.49 -24.09 -5.18
CA GLU A 120 -0.07 -25.19 -4.41
C GLU A 120 0.90 -26.36 -4.32
N ARG A 121 0.66 -27.27 -3.38
CA ARG A 121 1.51 -28.46 -3.17
C ARG A 121 1.90 -29.21 -4.47
N PRO A 122 0.98 -29.46 -5.44
CA PRO A 122 1.33 -30.18 -6.66
C PRO A 122 2.35 -29.45 -7.55
N GLY A 123 2.45 -28.12 -7.45
CA GLY A 123 3.37 -27.31 -8.26
C GLY A 123 4.77 -27.14 -7.68
N VAL A 124 5.00 -27.57 -6.44
CA VAL A 124 6.29 -27.38 -5.76
C VAL A 124 7.44 -28.02 -6.52
N MET A 125 7.26 -29.24 -7.02
CA MET A 125 8.33 -29.96 -7.73
C MET A 125 8.67 -29.32 -9.07
N ALA A 126 7.67 -28.86 -9.83
CA ALA A 126 7.91 -28.17 -11.10
C ALA A 126 8.69 -26.88 -10.87
N TRP A 127 8.27 -26.10 -9.87
CA TRP A 127 8.97 -24.86 -9.46
C TRP A 127 10.39 -25.14 -8.97
N TYR A 128 10.57 -26.18 -8.15
CA TYR A 128 11.89 -26.55 -7.63
C TYR A 128 12.86 -26.89 -8.76
N VAL A 129 12.40 -27.67 -9.75
CA VAL A 129 13.22 -28.01 -10.92
C VAL A 129 13.58 -26.77 -11.71
N ASP A 130 12.59 -25.93 -12.05
CA ASP A 130 12.78 -24.68 -12.79
C ASP A 130 13.78 -23.74 -12.10
N MET A 131 13.65 -23.55 -10.78
CA MET A 131 14.62 -22.79 -10.00
C MET A 131 16.01 -23.46 -10.07
N SER A 132 16.08 -24.78 -9.89
CA SER A 132 17.33 -25.55 -9.85
C SER A 132 18.17 -25.52 -11.13
N GLU A 133 17.58 -25.15 -12.26
CA GLU A 133 18.30 -25.00 -13.53
C GLU A 133 19.27 -23.82 -13.51
N ASP A 134 19.04 -22.80 -12.67
CA ASP A 134 19.96 -21.67 -12.45
C ASP A 134 21.02 -22.00 -11.38
N MET A 135 21.91 -22.94 -11.73
CA MET A 135 22.93 -23.46 -10.81
C MET A 135 23.91 -22.39 -10.28
N GLU A 136 24.18 -21.34 -11.06
CA GLU A 136 25.09 -20.27 -10.67
C GLU A 136 24.48 -19.43 -9.54
N ALA A 137 23.25 -18.96 -9.70
CA ALA A 137 22.55 -18.20 -8.67
C ALA A 137 22.32 -19.02 -7.39
N ILE A 138 22.05 -20.32 -7.53
CA ILE A 138 21.74 -21.19 -6.39
C ILE A 138 22.98 -21.55 -5.57
N SER A 139 24.14 -21.69 -6.21
CA SER A 139 25.39 -22.05 -5.51
C SER A 139 25.79 -20.96 -4.53
N ASP A 140 25.67 -19.69 -4.92
CA ASP A 140 26.01 -18.55 -4.08
C ASP A 140 24.99 -18.29 -2.96
N GLU A 141 23.72 -18.64 -3.21
CA GLU A 141 22.60 -18.41 -2.28
C GLU A 141 22.27 -19.63 -1.39
N GLY A 142 23.09 -20.69 -1.45
CA GLY A 142 23.03 -21.82 -0.52
C GLY A 142 21.98 -22.90 -0.85
N GLY A 143 21.55 -23.01 -2.10
CA GLY A 143 20.57 -24.03 -2.52
C GLY A 143 19.15 -23.50 -2.70
N VAL A 144 18.25 -24.40 -3.10
CA VAL A 144 16.81 -24.13 -3.18
C VAL A 144 16.14 -24.58 -1.88
N ALA A 145 15.34 -23.70 -1.31
CA ALA A 145 14.55 -23.92 -0.11
C ALA A 145 13.05 -23.82 -0.40
N ILE A 146 12.26 -24.54 0.40
CA ILE A 146 10.81 -24.57 0.30
C ILE A 146 10.23 -24.11 1.64
N LEU A 147 9.40 -23.08 1.58
CA LEU A 147 8.59 -22.63 2.69
C LEU A 147 7.12 -22.93 2.42
N ARG A 148 6.34 -23.10 3.48
CA ARG A 148 4.88 -23.13 3.43
C ARG A 148 4.28 -22.09 4.34
N LEU A 149 3.09 -21.61 3.99
CA LEU A 149 2.26 -20.70 4.79
C LEU A 149 0.78 -21.07 4.66
N ARG A 150 -0.03 -20.70 5.64
CA ARG A 150 -1.45 -21.10 5.67
C ARG A 150 -2.24 -20.32 4.63
N ARG A 151 -2.90 -21.02 3.71
CA ARG A 151 -3.65 -20.39 2.59
C ARG A 151 -4.66 -19.36 3.06
N PHE A 152 -5.48 -19.73 4.05
CA PHE A 152 -6.59 -18.89 4.52
C PHE A 152 -6.15 -17.57 5.17
N MET A 153 -4.89 -17.47 5.61
CA MET A 153 -4.33 -16.24 6.17
C MET A 153 -4.04 -15.17 5.11
N VAL A 154 -3.80 -15.57 3.86
CA VAL A 154 -3.37 -14.68 2.78
C VAL A 154 -4.27 -14.72 1.54
N ASN A 155 -5.36 -15.49 1.58
CA ASN A 155 -6.21 -15.75 0.41
C ASN A 155 -6.78 -14.48 -0.23
N ASP A 156 -6.99 -13.42 0.56
CA ASP A 156 -7.52 -12.15 0.05
C ASP A 156 -6.43 -11.21 -0.49
N LEU A 157 -5.15 -11.59 -0.34
CA LEU A 157 -3.96 -10.83 -0.73
C LEU A 157 -3.26 -11.41 -1.97
N VAL A 158 -3.81 -12.48 -2.54
CA VAL A 158 -3.23 -13.18 -3.69
C VAL A 158 -4.00 -12.90 -4.97
N GLU A 159 -3.26 -12.88 -6.07
CA GLU A 159 -3.77 -12.80 -7.43
C GLU A 159 -3.32 -14.02 -8.22
N ASN A 160 -4.11 -14.43 -9.21
CA ASN A 160 -3.72 -15.56 -10.07
C ASN A 160 -2.50 -15.19 -10.91
N ASP A 161 -1.56 -16.12 -11.01
CA ASP A 161 -0.42 -16.05 -11.91
C ASP A 161 -0.70 -16.95 -13.13
N PRO A 162 -1.21 -16.39 -14.25
CA PRO A 162 -1.61 -17.19 -15.39
C PRO A 162 -0.44 -17.85 -16.11
N ASP A 163 0.78 -17.31 -15.97
CA ASP A 163 1.93 -17.76 -16.74
C ASP A 163 2.54 -19.00 -16.10
N HIS A 164 2.84 -18.97 -14.80
CA HIS A 164 3.28 -20.17 -14.09
C HIS A 164 2.17 -21.21 -13.99
N THR A 165 0.90 -20.78 -13.88
CA THR A 165 -0.23 -21.72 -13.91
C THR A 165 -0.28 -22.52 -15.21
N ARG A 166 -0.02 -21.84 -16.34
CA ARG A 166 0.06 -22.50 -17.66
C ARG A 166 1.32 -23.38 -17.77
N ALA A 167 2.46 -22.89 -17.32
CA ALA A 167 3.74 -23.58 -17.43
C ALA A 167 3.75 -24.90 -16.64
N TYR A 168 3.23 -24.90 -15.42
CA TYR A 168 3.28 -26.05 -14.53
C TYR A 168 1.99 -26.88 -14.52
N GLY A 169 0.90 -26.37 -15.12
CA GLY A 169 -0.40 -27.07 -15.17
C GLY A 169 -1.12 -27.14 -13.82
N VAL A 170 -0.76 -26.27 -12.88
CA VAL A 170 -1.28 -26.21 -11.49
C VAL A 170 -1.52 -24.76 -11.08
N PRO A 171 -2.45 -24.45 -10.17
CA PRO A 171 -2.69 -23.07 -9.76
C PRO A 171 -1.46 -22.42 -9.11
N CYS A 172 -1.01 -21.32 -9.69
CA CYS A 172 0.03 -20.45 -9.16
C CYS A 172 -0.51 -19.04 -8.93
N TYR A 173 0.11 -18.32 -8.01
CA TYR A 173 -0.38 -17.04 -7.52
C TYR A 173 0.75 -16.06 -7.22
N PHE A 174 0.42 -14.77 -7.26
CA PHE A 174 1.25 -13.69 -6.74
C PHE A 174 0.68 -13.18 -5.43
N LEU A 175 1.53 -13.05 -4.41
CA LEU A 175 1.20 -12.31 -3.20
C LEU A 175 1.40 -10.81 -3.47
N THR A 176 0.32 -10.09 -3.75
CA THR A 176 0.35 -8.67 -4.15
C THR A 176 0.05 -7.72 -2.99
N GLY A 177 -0.56 -8.22 -1.92
CA GLY A 177 -0.88 -7.44 -0.72
C GLY A 177 -2.05 -6.48 -0.91
N VAL A 178 -2.76 -6.54 -2.05
CA VAL A 178 -3.94 -5.75 -2.31
C VAL A 178 -5.16 -6.56 -1.90
N THR A 179 -5.87 -6.12 -0.86
CA THR A 179 -7.13 -6.77 -0.48
C THR A 179 -8.16 -6.54 -1.58
N ARG A 180 -8.70 -7.62 -2.18
CA ARG A 180 -9.87 -7.48 -3.05
C ARG A 180 -11.04 -7.02 -2.18
N ALA A 181 -11.53 -5.81 -2.42
CA ALA A 181 -12.80 -5.39 -1.83
C ALA A 181 -13.88 -6.35 -2.34
N ALA A 182 -14.69 -6.90 -1.43
CA ALA A 182 -15.85 -7.69 -1.83
C ALA A 182 -16.73 -6.83 -2.77
N PRO A 183 -17.29 -7.41 -3.85
CA PRO A 183 -18.33 -6.71 -4.60
C PRO A 183 -19.49 -6.40 -3.64
N ILE A 184 -19.86 -5.13 -3.59
CA ILE A 184 -21.05 -4.63 -2.86
C ILE A 184 -22.30 -5.09 -3.60
#